data_AF-A0A8A1M6J2-F1
#
_entry.id   AF-A0A8A1M6J2-F1
#
_cell.length_a   1.000
_cell.length_b   1.000
_cell.length_c   1.000
_cell.angle_alpha   90.00
_cell.angle_beta   90.00
_cell.angle_gamma   90.00
#
_symmetry.space_group_name_H-M   'P 1'
#
loop_
_entity.id
_entity.type
_entity.pdbx_description
1 polymer ?
#
loop_
_entity_poly.entity_id
_entity_poly.type
_entity_poly.pdbx_seq_one_letter_code
_entity_poly.pdbx_strand_id
1 'polypeptide(L)'
;MFVHTHIAKYKSLSTELHTTTNTRTFIKSISASSCLSIMESLDSALPEVRQDIEQNIADLDDLYSALLQTRWDIEQNISNLKEPFQRLINAETIGDIRKYLLDLSPAFCELHLLFDRLGGFTSCALGMDVEKRELDEFRCHIAELWGDYGHALQMEYIFSLCCKLGDAKLCQGVEYLQEKMCDLQVVCAESMEQLEEDL
;
A
#
# COMPACT_ATOMS: atom_id res chain seq x y z
N MET A 1 -27.28 -5.60 18.80
CA MET A 1 -28.44 -6.49 19.01
C MET A 1 -28.94 -6.94 17.64
N PHE A 2 -28.66 -8.21 17.28
CA PHE A 2 -29.14 -8.99 16.11
C PHE A 2 -28.92 -8.36 14.71
N VAL A 3 -27.97 -8.80 13.87
CA VAL A 3 -27.82 -10.13 13.22
C VAL A 3 -29.18 -10.71 12.84
N HIS A 4 -29.57 -10.63 11.56
CA HIS A 4 -30.24 -11.69 10.78
C HIS A 4 -30.72 -11.18 9.41
N THR A 5 -29.90 -11.29 8.37
CA THR A 5 -30.44 -11.59 7.01
C THR A 5 -29.44 -12.29 6.08
N HIS A 6 -28.65 -13.26 6.57
CA HIS A 6 -27.89 -14.15 5.66
C HIS A 6 -27.81 -15.59 6.18
N ILE A 7 -28.95 -16.19 6.51
CA ILE A 7 -29.08 -17.65 6.65
C ILE A 7 -30.36 -18.11 5.95
N ALA A 8 -30.34 -18.10 4.62
CA ALA A 8 -31.38 -18.73 3.79
C ALA A 8 -30.83 -19.48 2.57
N LYS A 9 -29.53 -19.83 2.56
CA LYS A 9 -28.94 -20.69 1.52
C LYS A 9 -28.29 -22.00 2.02
N TYR A 10 -28.33 -22.27 3.33
CA TYR A 10 -27.74 -23.48 3.93
C TYR A 10 -28.69 -24.20 4.90
N LYS A 11 -29.99 -24.27 4.57
CA LYS A 11 -30.98 -24.96 5.42
C LYS A 11 -32.01 -25.79 4.66
N SER A 12 -31.59 -26.44 3.57
CA SER A 12 -32.41 -27.49 2.92
C SER A 12 -31.74 -28.87 2.89
N LEU A 13 -30.66 -29.10 3.66
CA LEU A 13 -29.88 -30.34 3.53
C LEU A 13 -29.50 -31.02 4.85
N SER A 14 -30.08 -30.65 6.00
CA SER A 14 -29.72 -31.30 7.29
C SER A 14 -30.91 -31.68 8.18
N THR A 15 -32.07 -32.01 7.61
CA THR A 15 -33.15 -32.60 8.42
C THR A 15 -33.95 -33.61 7.63
N GLU A 16 -33.30 -34.72 7.28
CA GLU A 16 -33.96 -36.02 7.13
C GLU A 16 -32.91 -37.14 7.21
N LEU A 17 -32.23 -37.21 8.36
CA LEU A 17 -31.58 -38.45 8.78
C LEU A 17 -32.48 -39.10 9.81
N HIS A 18 -33.35 -40.00 9.34
CA HIS A 18 -33.62 -41.31 9.94
C HIS A 18 -34.87 -41.93 9.29
N THR A 19 -34.68 -42.61 8.17
CA THR A 19 -35.25 -43.95 7.96
C THR A 19 -34.39 -44.68 6.94
N THR A 20 -33.77 -45.75 7.42
CA THR A 20 -33.15 -46.86 6.67
C THR A 20 -33.76 -47.06 5.28
N THR A 21 -32.95 -46.96 4.21
CA THR A 21 -32.99 -47.82 3.00
C THR A 21 -31.83 -47.45 2.04
N ASN A 22 -30.99 -48.44 1.73
CA ASN A 22 -30.08 -48.52 0.57
C ASN A 22 -28.89 -47.55 0.41
N THR A 23 -27.87 -47.75 1.24
CA THR A 23 -26.46 -47.52 0.88
C THR A 23 -25.97 -48.50 -0.20
N ARG A 24 -26.57 -48.47 -1.41
CA ARG A 24 -26.08 -49.32 -2.52
C ARG A 24 -26.12 -48.73 -3.93
N THR A 25 -26.59 -47.50 -4.15
CA THR A 25 -26.76 -47.06 -5.55
C THR A 25 -26.53 -45.57 -5.77
N PHE A 26 -25.34 -45.07 -5.47
CA PHE A 26 -24.87 -43.80 -6.05
C PHE A 26 -23.35 -43.71 -6.25
N ILE A 27 -22.67 -44.85 -6.42
CA ILE A 27 -21.43 -44.87 -7.21
C ILE A 27 -21.88 -45.17 -8.64
N LYS A 28 -22.34 -44.14 -9.36
CA LYS A 28 -22.39 -44.23 -10.82
C LYS A 28 -20.96 -44.54 -11.25
N SER A 29 -20.78 -45.65 -11.94
CA SER A 29 -19.48 -46.11 -12.43
C SER A 29 -18.81 -44.99 -13.21
N ILE A 30 -17.84 -44.31 -12.59
CA ILE A 30 -16.87 -43.52 -13.35
C ILE A 30 -16.13 -44.55 -14.18
N SER A 31 -16.40 -44.58 -15.49
CA SER A 31 -15.69 -45.51 -16.37
C SER A 31 -14.21 -45.13 -16.34
N ALA A 32 -13.31 -46.10 -16.54
CA ALA A 32 -11.87 -45.81 -16.63
C ALA A 32 -11.57 -44.73 -17.69
N SER A 33 -12.39 -44.64 -18.74
CA SER A 33 -12.34 -43.58 -19.76
C SER A 33 -12.71 -42.19 -19.23
N SER A 34 -13.66 -42.09 -18.29
CA SER A 34 -14.00 -40.82 -17.64
C SER A 34 -12.92 -40.36 -16.65
N CYS A 35 -12.24 -41.28 -15.96
CA CYS A 35 -11.08 -40.93 -15.13
C CYS A 35 -9.89 -40.46 -15.97
N LEU A 36 -9.61 -41.15 -17.09
CA LEU A 36 -8.54 -40.77 -18.02
C LEU A 36 -8.77 -39.39 -18.61
N SER A 37 -9.99 -39.07 -19.04
CA SER A 37 -10.32 -37.74 -19.59
C SER A 37 -10.20 -36.61 -18.55
N ILE A 38 -10.52 -36.89 -17.28
CA ILE A 38 -10.31 -35.94 -16.18
C ILE A 38 -8.82 -35.76 -15.90
N MET A 39 -8.04 -36.84 -15.88
CA MET A 39 -6.58 -36.78 -15.69
C MET A 39 -5.89 -36.04 -16.84
N GLU A 40 -6.27 -36.30 -18.10
CA GLU A 40 -5.74 -35.59 -19.27
C GLU A 40 -6.11 -34.10 -19.24
N SER A 41 -7.34 -33.76 -18.83
CA SER A 41 -7.77 -32.36 -18.69
C SER A 41 -7.04 -31.64 -17.56
N LEU A 42 -6.75 -32.33 -16.45
CA LEU A 42 -5.95 -31.79 -15.34
C LEU A 42 -4.48 -31.63 -15.75
N ASP A 43 -3.90 -32.62 -16.44
CA ASP A 43 -2.53 -32.57 -16.96
C ASP A 43 -2.36 -31.47 -18.01
N SER A 44 -3.41 -31.13 -18.78
CA SER A 44 -3.37 -30.00 -19.71
C SER A 44 -3.55 -28.64 -19.03
N ALA A 45 -4.28 -28.57 -17.92
CA ALA A 45 -4.54 -27.32 -17.19
C ALA A 45 -3.43 -26.97 -16.17
N LEU A 46 -2.73 -27.98 -15.65
CA LEU A 46 -1.64 -27.83 -14.69
C LEU A 46 -0.51 -26.90 -15.18
N PRO A 47 -0.03 -27.00 -16.44
CA PRO A 47 0.99 -26.09 -16.97
C PRO A 47 0.52 -24.63 -17.05
N GLU A 48 -0.73 -24.40 -17.44
CA GLU A 48 -1.32 -23.06 -17.58
C GLU A 48 -1.48 -22.40 -16.20
N VAL A 49 -2.07 -23.12 -15.23
CA VAL A 49 -2.17 -22.66 -13.84
C VAL A 49 -0.80 -22.39 -13.22
N ARG A 50 0.19 -23.24 -13.52
CA ARG A 50 1.56 -23.05 -13.03
C ARG A 50 2.20 -21.80 -13.63
N GLN A 51 2.03 -21.57 -14.93
CA GLN A 51 2.55 -20.39 -15.60
C GLN A 51 1.89 -19.11 -15.09
N ASP A 52 0.57 -19.12 -14.85
CA ASP A 52 -0.14 -18.00 -14.24
C ASP A 52 0.35 -17.71 -12.82
N ILE A 53 0.60 -18.74 -12.00
CA ILE A 53 1.18 -18.58 -10.66
C ILE A 53 2.59 -17.99 -10.74
N GLU A 54 3.44 -18.49 -11.64
CA GLU A 54 4.82 -18.00 -11.82
C GLU A 54 4.85 -16.55 -12.31
N GLN A 55 3.97 -16.16 -13.25
CA GLN A 55 3.84 -14.78 -13.71
C GLN A 55 3.34 -13.85 -12.59
N ASN A 56 2.32 -14.29 -11.83
CA ASN A 56 1.82 -13.53 -10.68
C ASN A 56 2.85 -13.37 -9.56
N ILE A 57 3.79 -14.31 -9.41
CA ILE A 57 4.93 -14.16 -8.48
C ILE A 57 5.88 -13.08 -9.00
N ALA A 58 6.30 -13.17 -10.27
CA ALA A 58 7.23 -12.20 -10.86
C ALA A 58 6.66 -10.77 -10.83
N ASP A 59 5.38 -10.61 -11.15
CA ASP A 59 4.69 -9.32 -11.12
C ASP A 59 4.65 -8.73 -9.70
N LEU A 60 4.52 -9.58 -8.67
CA LEU A 60 4.51 -9.15 -7.27
C LEU A 60 5.91 -8.76 -6.78
N ASP A 61 6.95 -9.50 -7.17
CA ASP A 61 8.35 -9.17 -6.84
C ASP A 61 8.78 -7.84 -7.48
N ASP A 62 8.36 -7.59 -8.73
CA ASP A 62 8.59 -6.32 -9.42
C ASP A 62 7.86 -5.16 -8.73
N LEU A 63 6.61 -5.38 -8.28
CA LEU A 63 5.84 -4.40 -7.51
C LEU A 63 6.51 -4.12 -6.15
N TYR A 64 7.02 -5.16 -5.48
CA TYR A 64 7.70 -5.03 -4.21
C TYR A 64 8.99 -4.21 -4.33
N SER A 65 9.81 -4.52 -5.34
CA SER A 65 11.03 -3.77 -5.66
C SER A 65 10.72 -2.29 -5.96
N ALA A 66 9.65 -2.04 -6.72
CA ALA A 66 9.21 -0.69 -7.02
C ALA A 66 8.67 0.07 -5.79
N LEU A 67 8.06 -0.64 -4.83
CA LEU A 67 7.60 -0.09 -3.56
C LEU A 67 8.80 0.32 -2.69
N LEU A 68 9.80 -0.56 -2.55
CA LEU A 68 11.03 -0.25 -1.82
C LEU A 68 11.78 0.94 -2.41
N GLN A 69 11.90 1.01 -3.74
CA GLN A 69 12.47 2.19 -4.39
C GLN A 69 11.66 3.46 -4.09
N THR A 70 10.34 3.37 -4.07
CA THR A 70 9.48 4.52 -3.74
C THR A 70 9.66 4.96 -2.29
N ARG A 71 9.81 4.02 -1.34
CA ARG A 71 10.18 4.32 0.05
C ARG A 71 11.50 5.06 0.11
N TRP A 72 12.54 4.54 -0.54
CA TRP A 72 13.85 5.20 -0.59
C TRP A 72 13.74 6.62 -1.14
N ASP A 73 13.04 6.80 -2.26
CA ASP A 73 12.87 8.12 -2.89
C ASP A 73 12.16 9.12 -1.95
N ILE A 74 11.15 8.66 -1.19
CA ILE A 74 10.46 9.46 -0.17
C ILE A 74 11.45 9.87 0.94
N GLU A 75 12.16 8.92 1.51
CA GLU A 75 13.10 9.14 2.61
C GLU A 75 14.25 10.08 2.20
N GLN A 76 14.77 9.92 0.98
CA GLN A 76 15.77 10.82 0.40
C GLN A 76 15.22 12.23 0.19
N ASN A 77 14.00 12.36 -0.34
CA ASN A 77 13.38 13.67 -0.53
C ASN A 77 13.23 14.42 0.81
N ILE A 78 12.71 13.74 1.83
CA ILE A 78 12.57 14.28 3.20
C ILE A 78 13.92 14.66 3.80
N SER A 79 14.94 13.82 3.60
CA SER A 79 16.30 14.10 4.08
C SER A 79 16.91 15.33 3.39
N ASN A 80 16.69 15.47 2.09
CA ASN A 80 17.13 16.63 1.31
C ASN A 80 16.41 17.92 1.70
N LEU A 81 15.21 17.84 2.28
CA LEU A 81 14.47 18.98 2.81
C LEU A 81 15.07 19.58 4.09
N LYS A 82 15.99 18.88 4.76
CA LYS A 82 16.62 19.34 6.02
C LYS A 82 17.31 20.69 5.91
N GLU A 83 18.18 20.85 4.93
CA GLU A 83 18.93 22.11 4.77
C GLU A 83 18.02 23.27 4.31
N PRO A 84 17.14 23.11 3.30
CA PRO A 84 16.16 24.13 2.94
C PRO A 84 15.26 24.57 4.11
N PHE A 85 14.78 23.63 4.92
CA PHE A 85 14.00 23.96 6.13
C PHE A 85 14.84 24.70 7.16
N GLN A 86 16.11 24.35 7.35
CA GLN A 86 16.98 25.09 8.25
C GLN A 86 17.17 26.56 7.81
N ARG A 87 17.25 26.82 6.50
CA ARG A 87 17.30 28.19 5.97
C ARG A 87 15.99 28.93 6.22
N LEU A 88 14.85 28.26 6.05
CA LEU A 88 13.52 28.81 6.35
C LEU A 88 13.40 29.21 7.82
N ILE A 89 13.90 28.39 8.74
CA ILE A 89 13.90 28.64 10.19
C ILE A 89 14.79 29.84 10.55
N ASN A 90 15.96 29.93 9.92
CA ASN A 90 16.94 30.97 10.16
C ASN A 90 16.61 32.30 9.46
N ALA A 91 15.46 32.40 8.78
CA ALA A 91 15.08 33.57 8.03
C ALA A 91 14.79 34.75 8.97
N GLU A 92 15.50 35.86 8.78
CA GLU A 92 15.36 37.06 9.62
C GLU A 92 14.20 37.96 9.19
N THR A 93 13.74 37.82 7.94
CA THR A 93 12.68 38.68 7.38
C THR A 93 11.56 37.87 6.77
N ILE A 94 10.35 38.46 6.75
CA ILE A 94 9.20 37.88 6.04
C ILE A 94 9.50 37.71 4.54
N GLY A 95 10.30 38.60 3.95
CA GLY A 95 10.73 38.49 2.55
C GLY A 95 11.54 37.21 2.32
N ASP A 96 12.47 36.90 3.22
CA ASP A 96 13.29 35.69 3.16
C ASP A 96 12.45 34.44 3.41
N ILE A 97 11.52 34.47 4.38
CA ILE A 97 10.58 33.37 4.64
C ILE A 97 9.79 33.04 3.36
N ARG A 98 9.22 34.05 2.70
CA ARG A 98 8.46 33.86 1.45
C ARG A 98 9.34 33.30 0.34
N LYS A 99 10.58 33.78 0.21
CA LYS A 99 11.54 33.27 -0.76
C LYS A 99 11.86 31.80 -0.50
N TYR A 100 12.23 31.44 0.72
CA TYR A 100 12.60 30.07 1.07
C TYR A 100 11.41 29.11 0.99
N LEU A 101 10.19 29.55 1.31
CA LEU A 101 8.99 28.76 1.03
C LEU A 101 8.85 28.48 -0.47
N LEU A 102 9.06 29.46 -1.35
CA LEU A 102 9.01 29.21 -2.79
C LEU A 102 10.10 28.22 -3.24
N ASP A 103 11.30 28.30 -2.66
CA ASP A 103 12.42 27.39 -2.94
C ASP A 103 12.11 25.93 -2.52
N LEU A 104 11.18 25.71 -1.58
CA LEU A 104 10.72 24.37 -1.14
C LEU A 104 9.69 23.74 -2.10
N SER A 105 9.06 24.53 -2.96
CA SER A 105 7.96 24.04 -3.81
C SER A 105 8.32 22.83 -4.68
N PRO A 106 9.51 22.75 -5.32
CA PRO A 106 9.85 21.59 -6.15
C PRO A 106 9.89 20.29 -5.35
N ALA A 107 10.43 20.31 -4.14
CA ALA A 107 10.53 19.13 -3.30
C ALA A 107 9.15 18.65 -2.82
N PHE A 108 8.25 19.57 -2.44
CA PHE A 108 6.86 19.20 -2.12
C PHE A 108 6.10 18.64 -3.34
N CYS A 109 6.34 19.17 -4.55
CA CYS A 109 5.77 18.59 -5.77
C CYS A 109 6.28 17.17 -6.04
N GLU A 110 7.57 16.94 -5.85
CA GLU A 110 8.16 15.60 -6.00
C GLU A 110 7.60 14.61 -4.98
N LEU A 111 7.49 15.04 -3.73
CA LEU A 111 6.90 14.25 -2.66
C LEU A 111 5.44 13.86 -2.98
N HIS A 112 4.65 14.80 -3.50
CA HIS A 112 3.28 14.52 -3.97
C HIS A 112 3.25 13.40 -5.02
N LEU A 113 4.13 13.46 -6.02
CA LEU A 113 4.21 12.44 -7.06
C LEU A 113 4.59 11.06 -6.52
N LEU A 114 5.47 11.01 -5.51
CA LEU A 114 5.82 9.76 -4.83
C LEU A 114 4.63 9.17 -4.06
N PHE A 115 3.81 10.02 -3.42
CA PHE A 115 2.57 9.57 -2.78
C PHE A 115 1.48 9.15 -3.78
N ASP A 116 1.39 9.79 -4.95
CA ASP A 116 0.53 9.31 -6.03
C ASP A 116 0.94 7.91 -6.47
N ARG A 117 2.26 7.65 -6.58
CA ARG A 117 2.80 6.32 -6.86
C ARG A 117 2.45 5.31 -5.76
N LEU A 118 2.54 5.70 -4.49
CA LEU A 118 2.10 4.88 -3.35
C LEU A 118 0.59 4.57 -3.39
N GLY A 119 -0.23 5.54 -3.81
CA GLY A 119 -1.65 5.36 -4.09
C GLY A 119 -1.90 4.38 -5.25
N GLY A 120 -1.03 4.38 -6.25
CA GLY A 120 -0.99 3.40 -7.32
C GLY A 120 -0.80 1.98 -6.80
N PHE A 121 0.22 1.75 -5.95
CA PHE A 121 0.45 0.43 -5.33
C PHE A 121 -0.75 -0.02 -4.48
N THR A 122 -1.34 0.91 -3.71
CA THR A 122 -2.55 0.65 -2.92
C THR A 122 -3.69 0.15 -3.81
N SER A 123 -3.91 0.82 -4.95
CA SER A 123 -4.96 0.45 -5.91
C SER A 123 -4.70 -0.92 -6.53
N CYS A 124 -3.45 -1.21 -6.93
CA CYS A 124 -3.05 -2.51 -7.46
C CYS A 124 -3.29 -3.62 -6.43
N ALA A 125 -2.83 -3.45 -5.19
CA ALA A 125 -2.94 -4.44 -4.13
C ALA A 125 -4.40 -4.76 -3.75
N LEU A 126 -5.30 -3.79 -3.86
CA LEU A 126 -6.74 -3.98 -3.63
C LEU A 126 -7.46 -4.64 -4.82
N GLY A 127 -6.95 -4.46 -6.04
CA GLY A 127 -7.51 -5.06 -7.26
C GLY A 127 -7.11 -6.52 -7.49
N MET A 128 -6.08 -7.00 -6.79
CA MET A 128 -5.62 -8.40 -6.86
C MET A 128 -6.53 -9.31 -6.01
N ASP A 129 -7.29 -10.18 -6.68
CA ASP A 129 -8.20 -11.19 -6.07
C ASP A 129 -7.48 -12.55 -5.91
N VAL A 130 -6.36 -12.55 -5.18
CA VAL A 130 -5.59 -13.76 -4.89
C VAL A 130 -5.33 -13.83 -3.39
N GLU A 131 -5.84 -14.86 -2.71
CA GLU A 131 -5.47 -15.15 -1.32
C GLU A 131 -4.04 -15.71 -1.29
N LYS A 132 -3.06 -14.82 -1.22
CA LYS A 132 -1.64 -15.16 -1.13
C LYS A 132 -1.01 -14.44 0.04
N ARG A 133 -0.28 -15.18 0.88
CA ARG A 133 0.46 -14.63 2.03
C ARG A 133 1.35 -13.45 1.63
N GLU A 134 2.02 -13.57 0.48
CA GLU A 134 2.91 -12.51 -0.06
C GLU A 134 2.15 -11.24 -0.44
N LEU A 135 0.91 -11.35 -0.92
CA LEU A 135 0.08 -10.18 -1.22
C LEU A 135 -0.37 -9.47 0.07
N ASP A 136 -0.69 -10.24 1.11
CA ASP A 136 -1.02 -9.66 2.42
C ASP A 136 0.20 -8.98 3.06
N GLU A 137 1.38 -9.57 2.92
CA GLU A 137 2.64 -8.94 3.33
C GLU A 137 2.92 -7.66 2.54
N PHE A 138 2.73 -7.65 1.22
CA PHE A 138 2.82 -6.44 0.41
C PHE A 138 1.82 -5.35 0.85
N ARG A 139 0.58 -5.72 1.17
CA ARG A 139 -0.44 -4.79 1.70
C ARG A 139 -0.02 -4.22 3.06
N CYS A 140 0.58 -5.02 3.94
CA CYS A 140 1.13 -4.55 5.22
C CYS A 140 2.21 -3.49 4.99
N HIS A 141 3.18 -3.75 4.10
CA HIS A 141 4.23 -2.79 3.80
C HIS A 141 3.69 -1.47 3.20
N ILE A 142 2.69 -1.54 2.31
CA ILE A 142 2.02 -0.31 1.82
C ILE A 142 1.38 0.46 2.98
N ALA A 143 0.71 -0.24 3.90
CA ALA A 143 0.04 0.39 5.04
C ALA A 143 1.05 1.01 6.02
N GLU A 144 2.18 0.37 6.26
CA GLU A 144 3.29 0.90 7.06
C GLU A 144 3.84 2.20 6.45
N LEU A 145 4.11 2.21 5.14
CA LEU A 145 4.56 3.43 4.45
C LEU A 145 3.56 4.59 4.55
N TRP A 146 2.26 4.30 4.46
CA TRP A 146 1.23 5.31 4.71
C TRP A 146 1.22 5.79 6.16
N GLY A 147 1.43 4.90 7.12
CA GLY A 147 1.53 5.23 8.54
C GLY A 147 2.72 6.13 8.84
N ASP A 148 3.89 5.76 8.33
CA ASP A 148 5.15 6.41 8.61
C ASP A 148 5.29 7.74 7.88
N TYR A 149 4.89 7.81 6.62
CA TYR A 149 5.14 8.99 5.78
C TYR A 149 3.90 9.76 5.36
N GLY A 150 2.70 9.18 5.45
CA GLY A 150 1.47 9.79 4.92
C GLY A 150 1.13 11.17 5.50
N HIS A 151 1.65 11.51 6.67
CA HIS A 151 1.48 12.83 7.26
C HIS A 151 2.25 13.95 6.52
N ALA A 152 3.22 13.59 5.66
CA ALA A 152 3.88 14.55 4.76
C ALA A 152 2.90 15.22 3.78
N LEU A 153 1.81 14.55 3.39
CA LEU A 153 0.74 15.18 2.58
C LEU A 153 0.01 16.29 3.35
N GLN A 154 -0.12 16.16 4.67
CA GLN A 154 -0.68 17.24 5.49
C GLN A 154 0.25 18.45 5.52
N MET A 155 1.56 18.21 5.52
CA MET A 155 2.55 19.29 5.44
C MET A 155 2.49 20.00 4.09
N GLU A 156 2.31 19.28 2.98
CA GLU A 156 2.09 19.88 1.66
C GLU A 156 0.90 20.85 1.65
N TYR A 157 -0.21 20.44 2.27
CA TYR A 157 -1.38 21.31 2.39
C TYR A 157 -1.08 22.59 3.18
N ILE A 158 -0.37 22.46 4.30
CA ILE A 158 -0.01 23.60 5.16
C ILE A 158 1.01 24.50 4.47
N PHE A 159 1.95 23.91 3.72
CA PHE A 159 2.85 24.63 2.84
C PHE A 159 2.10 25.50 1.83
N SER A 160 1.10 24.93 1.15
CA SER A 160 0.24 25.66 0.20
C SER A 160 -0.52 26.80 0.88
N LEU A 161 -0.94 26.62 2.14
CA LEU A 161 -1.54 27.68 2.94
C LEU A 161 -0.54 28.77 3.29
N CYS A 162 0.66 28.44 3.78
CA CYS A 162 1.72 29.40 4.11
C CYS A 162 2.02 30.32 2.93
N CYS A 163 2.09 29.78 1.71
CA CYS A 163 2.30 30.58 0.49
C CYS A 163 1.20 31.64 0.24
N LYS A 164 0.02 31.51 0.85
CA LYS A 164 -1.15 32.39 0.68
C LYS A 164 -1.45 33.25 1.92
N LEU A 165 -0.79 33.01 3.05
CA LEU A 165 -1.07 33.69 4.31
C LEU A 165 -0.45 35.11 4.39
N GLY A 166 -1.09 35.96 5.20
CA GLY A 166 -0.53 37.24 5.63
C GLY A 166 0.49 37.05 6.76
N ASP A 167 1.36 38.04 6.94
CA ASP A 167 2.64 37.91 7.63
C ASP A 167 2.57 37.33 9.06
N ALA A 168 1.59 37.74 9.88
CA ALA A 168 1.45 37.20 11.24
C ALA A 168 1.06 35.70 11.28
N LYS A 169 0.25 35.25 10.32
CA LYS A 169 -0.16 33.84 10.22
C LYS A 169 0.88 32.99 9.49
N LEU A 170 1.71 33.63 8.67
CA LEU A 170 2.80 32.99 7.95
C LEU A 170 3.82 32.38 8.92
N CYS A 171 4.28 33.16 9.91
CA CYS A 171 5.25 32.66 10.89
C CYS A 171 4.72 31.45 11.67
N GLN A 172 3.46 31.50 12.11
CA GLN A 172 2.82 30.36 12.80
C GLN A 172 2.74 29.12 11.92
N GLY A 173 2.42 29.30 10.63
CA GLY A 173 2.39 28.18 9.68
C GLY A 173 3.78 27.58 9.43
N VAL A 174 4.83 28.42 9.39
CA VAL A 174 6.22 27.98 9.25
C VAL A 174 6.70 27.20 10.49
N GLU A 175 6.40 27.69 11.69
CA GLU A 175 6.70 26.98 12.95
C GLU A 175 6.05 25.59 12.98
N TYR A 176 4.80 25.49 12.54
CA TYR A 176 4.12 24.20 12.44
C TYR A 176 4.77 23.27 11.39
N LEU A 177 5.11 23.79 10.21
CA LEU A 177 5.79 23.01 9.17
C LEU A 177 7.14 22.49 9.66
N GLN A 178 7.88 23.30 10.43
CA GLN A 178 9.13 22.88 11.05
C GLN A 178 8.92 21.71 12.01
N GLU A 179 7.96 21.82 12.93
CA GLU A 179 7.67 20.76 13.91
C GLU A 179 7.44 19.42 13.20
N LYS A 180 6.56 19.41 12.20
CA LYS A 180 6.25 18.18 11.46
C LYS A 180 7.40 17.67 10.59
N MET A 181 8.23 18.56 10.06
CA MET A 181 9.42 18.15 9.31
C MET A 181 10.45 17.48 10.21
N CYS A 182 10.64 17.97 11.43
CA CYS A 182 11.52 17.33 12.40
C CYS A 182 11.04 15.93 12.76
N ASP A 183 9.74 15.75 12.98
CA ASP A 183 9.13 14.43 13.24
C ASP A 183 9.42 13.46 12.09
N LEU A 184 9.16 13.87 10.84
CA LEU A 184 9.45 13.05 9.64
C LEU A 184 10.92 12.68 9.51
N GLN A 185 11.83 13.63 9.76
CA GLN A 185 13.26 13.38 9.62
C GLN A 185 13.79 12.37 10.63
N VAL A 186 13.19 12.30 11.83
CA VAL A 186 13.52 11.27 12.82
C VAL A 186 13.08 9.90 12.31
N VAL A 187 11.83 9.78 11.83
CA VAL A 187 11.33 8.53 11.24
C VAL A 187 12.19 8.08 10.07
N CYS A 188 12.57 8.98 9.16
CA CYS A 188 13.47 8.64 8.04
C CYS A 188 14.85 8.18 8.52
N ALA A 189 15.43 8.80 9.55
CA ALA A 189 16.74 8.41 10.05
C ALA A 189 16.72 7.02 10.69
N GLU A 190 15.66 6.68 11.44
CA GLU A 190 15.47 5.35 12.02
C GLU A 190 15.20 4.29 10.96
N SER A 191 14.46 4.65 9.91
CA SER A 191 14.05 3.77 8.82
C SER A 191 15.15 3.47 7.80
N MET A 192 16.00 4.46 7.46
CA MET A 192 17.04 4.30 6.43
C MET A 192 18.06 3.23 6.79
N GLU A 193 18.43 3.11 8.07
CA GLU A 193 19.37 2.06 8.52
C GLU A 193 18.83 0.67 8.22
N GLN A 194 17.51 0.49 8.29
CA GLN A 194 16.86 -0.79 7.99
C GLN A 194 16.67 -0.99 6.47
N LEU A 195 16.37 0.07 5.72
CA LEU A 195 16.16 -0.02 4.28
C LEU A 195 17.44 -0.34 3.48
N GLU A 196 18.61 0.11 3.93
CA GLU A 196 19.89 -0.26 3.30
C GLU A 196 20.22 -1.76 3.43
N GLU A 197 19.65 -2.46 4.41
CA GLU A 197 19.79 -3.91 4.56
C GLU A 197 18.79 -4.70 3.70
N ASP A 198 17.64 -4.07 3.36
CA ASP A 198 16.54 -4.68 2.63
C ASP A 198 16.66 -4.55 1.09
N LEU A 199 17.60 -3.73 0.59
CA LEU A 199 17.88 -3.47 -0.85
C LEU A 199 19.14 -4.19 -1.36
#